data_AF-A0A317J1H8-F1
#
_entry.id   AF-A0A317J1H8-F1
#
_cell.length_a   1.000
_cell.length_b   1.000
_cell.length_c   1.000
_cell.angle_alpha   90.00
_cell.angle_beta   90.00
_cell.angle_gamma   90.00
#
_symmetry.space_group_name_H-M   'P 1'
#
loop_
_entity.id
_entity.type
_entity.pdbx_description
1 polymer ?
#
loop_
_entity_poly.entity_id
_entity_poly.type
_entity_poly.pdbx_seq_one_letter_code
_entity_poly.pdbx_strand_id
1 'polypeptide(L)'
;MPAWFYGRQLRNPVYVAWGKVPHNLGSWVRGFSRAQGNDGNYYEGPYKEFSVPDDRFYFAGDHCSHLNAWMEGAIFSAHRCVQMIADRTGKGRVAGRI
;
A
#
# COMPACT_ATOMS: atom_id res chain seq x y z
N MET A 1 22.17 -28.84 11.10
CA MET A 1 21.49 -27.62 11.58
C MET A 1 20.13 -28.01 12.15
N PRO A 2 19.81 -27.77 13.44
CA PRO A 2 18.51 -28.15 13.98
C PRO A 2 17.45 -27.17 13.46
N ALA A 3 16.36 -27.71 12.92
CA ALA A 3 15.33 -26.92 12.28
C ALA A 3 14.30 -26.45 13.31
N TRP A 4 14.23 -25.14 13.50
CA TRP A 4 13.29 -24.40 14.37
C TRP A 4 11.84 -24.44 13.84
N PHE A 5 11.32 -25.62 13.51
CA PHE A 5 9.95 -25.74 13.08
C PHE A 5 9.02 -25.80 14.29
N TYR A 6 8.45 -24.64 14.64
CA TYR A 6 7.35 -24.47 15.59
C TYR A 6 6.11 -25.36 15.30
N GLY A 7 6.05 -26.01 14.13
CA GLY A 7 4.96 -26.91 13.76
C GLY A 7 4.74 -28.08 14.72
N ARG A 8 5.77 -28.56 15.42
CA ARG A 8 5.61 -29.63 16.44
C ARG A 8 4.98 -29.14 17.75
N GLN A 9 4.87 -27.82 17.95
CA GLN A 9 4.32 -27.20 19.17
C GLN A 9 2.84 -26.81 19.01
N LEU A 10 2.27 -26.94 17.81
CA LEU A 10 0.92 -26.49 17.50
C LEU A 10 0.01 -27.70 17.25
N ARG A 11 -1.18 -27.71 17.87
CA ARG A 11 -2.20 -28.74 17.64
C ARG A 11 -2.72 -28.74 16.20
N ASN A 12 -2.94 -27.54 15.63
CA ASN A 12 -3.43 -27.32 14.27
C ASN A 12 -2.67 -26.12 13.63
N PRO A 13 -1.45 -26.31 13.10
CA PRO A 13 -0.68 -25.21 12.53
C PRO A 13 -1.29 -24.70 11.23
N VAL A 14 -1.31 -23.38 11.05
CA VAL A 14 -1.65 -22.71 9.79
C VAL A 14 -0.45 -21.89 9.34
N TYR A 15 -0.12 -21.98 8.05
CA TYR A 15 0.97 -21.25 7.42
C TYR A 15 0.46 -20.57 6.17
N VAL A 16 0.86 -19.31 5.99
CA VAL A 16 0.53 -18.52 4.80
C VAL A 16 1.83 -17.98 4.20
N ALA A 17 2.06 -18.31 2.93
CA ALA A 17 3.10 -17.70 2.12
C ALA A 17 2.44 -16.67 1.19
N TRP A 18 2.44 -15.40 1.58
CA TRP A 18 1.77 -14.32 0.85
C TRP A 18 2.17 -14.22 -0.63
N GLY A 19 3.45 -14.48 -0.95
CA GLY A 19 3.91 -14.49 -2.35
C GLY A 19 3.37 -15.65 -3.20
N LYS A 20 2.72 -16.65 -2.58
CA LYS A 20 2.05 -17.76 -3.27
C LYS A 20 0.53 -17.58 -3.33
N VAL A 21 -0.02 -16.53 -2.73
CA VAL A 21 -1.45 -16.20 -2.79
C VAL A 21 -1.70 -15.46 -4.12
N PRO A 22 -2.65 -15.91 -4.95
CA PRO A 22 -2.99 -15.22 -6.20
C PRO A 22 -3.28 -13.74 -5.97
N HIS A 23 -2.79 -12.88 -6.87
CA HIS A 23 -2.95 -11.41 -6.85
C HIS A 23 -2.20 -10.64 -5.73
N ASN A 24 -1.62 -11.30 -4.72
CA ASN A 24 -1.01 -10.61 -3.58
C ASN A 24 0.44 -10.15 -3.84
N LEU A 25 1.17 -10.79 -4.75
CA LEU A 25 2.58 -10.53 -5.12
C LEU A 25 3.59 -10.52 -3.95
N GLY A 26 3.15 -10.67 -2.70
CA GLY A 26 3.93 -10.51 -1.50
C GLY A 26 3.06 -10.12 -0.30
N SER A 27 3.72 -9.82 0.81
CA SER A 27 3.03 -9.36 2.04
C SER A 27 2.88 -7.83 2.08
N TRP A 28 3.85 -7.11 1.52
CA TRP A 28 3.89 -5.66 1.34
C TRP A 28 5.10 -5.30 0.46
N VAL A 29 5.18 -4.06 -0.04
CA VAL A 29 6.29 -3.61 -0.90
C VAL A 29 7.57 -3.35 -0.09
N ARG A 30 8.74 -3.64 -0.67
CA ARG A 30 10.05 -3.33 -0.07
C ARG A 30 10.53 -1.95 -0.50
N GLY A 31 11.22 -1.25 0.40
CA GLY A 31 11.70 0.12 0.20
C GLY A 31 11.96 0.91 1.50
N PHE A 32 11.72 0.28 2.66
CA PHE A 32 11.76 0.92 3.98
C PHE A 32 13.15 1.02 4.62
N SER A 33 14.17 0.33 4.08
CA SER A 33 15.45 0.18 4.77
C SER A 33 16.63 0.70 3.96
N ARG A 34 17.28 1.75 4.50
CA ARG A 34 18.64 2.18 4.12
C ARG A 34 19.69 1.07 4.26
N ALA A 35 19.36 -0.09 4.87
CA ALA A 35 20.31 -1.12 5.23
C ALA A 35 20.49 -2.24 4.18
N GLN A 36 19.77 -2.25 3.07
CA GLN A 36 20.03 -3.21 1.99
C GLN A 36 20.14 -2.46 0.66
N GLY A 37 21.31 -2.63 0.04
CA GLY A 37 21.86 -1.73 -0.98
C GLY A 37 20.95 -1.46 -2.16
N ASN A 38 21.03 -0.21 -2.63
CA ASN A 38 20.81 0.25 -4.00
C ASN A 38 19.42 0.08 -4.64
N ASP A 39 18.41 -0.34 -3.89
CA ASP A 39 17.02 -0.18 -4.31
C ASP A 39 16.66 1.30 -4.09
N GLY A 40 16.55 2.08 -5.18
CA GLY A 40 16.24 3.51 -5.12
C GLY A 40 15.14 3.84 -4.11
N ASN A 41 15.28 4.96 -3.39
CA ASN A 41 14.36 5.35 -2.32
C ASN A 41 12.91 5.29 -2.84
N TYR A 42 12.14 4.29 -2.42
CA TYR A 42 10.76 4.05 -2.86
C TYR A 42 9.91 5.33 -2.74
N TYR A 43 10.17 6.10 -1.69
CA TYR A 43 9.51 7.37 -1.39
C TYR A 43 9.94 8.53 -2.29
N GLU A 44 11.08 8.44 -2.96
CA GLU A 44 11.53 9.41 -3.97
C GLU A 44 11.10 9.03 -5.40
N GLY A 45 10.64 7.79 -5.60
CA GLY A 45 10.20 7.26 -6.89
C GLY A 45 8.69 6.97 -6.91
N PRO A 46 8.25 5.69 -7.06
CA PRO A 46 6.85 5.34 -7.32
C PRO A 46 5.84 5.94 -6.35
N TYR A 47 6.21 6.11 -5.08
CA TYR A 47 5.35 6.71 -4.07
C TYR A 47 4.89 8.15 -4.43
N LYS A 48 5.77 8.96 -5.04
CA LYS A 48 5.42 10.33 -5.45
C LYS A 48 4.37 10.32 -6.55
N GLU A 49 4.50 9.40 -7.51
CA GLU A 49 3.55 9.25 -8.60
C GLU A 49 2.19 8.75 -8.09
N PHE A 50 2.19 7.74 -7.21
CA PHE A 50 0.93 7.27 -6.58
C PHE A 50 0.28 8.31 -5.67
N SER A 51 1.05 9.31 -5.24
CA SER A 51 0.53 10.41 -4.45
C SER A 51 -0.22 11.45 -5.28
N VAL A 52 -0.14 11.45 -6.61
CA VAL A 52 -0.89 12.39 -7.44
C VAL A 52 -1.94 11.64 -8.26
N PRO A 53 -3.17 12.19 -8.40
CA PRO A 53 -4.16 11.59 -9.28
C PRO A 53 -3.79 11.80 -10.74
N ASP A 54 -4.03 10.79 -11.57
CA ASP A 54 -3.97 10.90 -13.03
C ASP A 54 -5.39 10.96 -13.59
N ASP A 55 -5.85 12.17 -13.90
CA ASP A 55 -7.24 12.48 -14.22
C ASP A 55 -8.24 11.83 -13.23
N ARG A 56 -8.96 10.79 -13.67
CA ARG A 56 -9.98 10.08 -12.88
C ARG A 56 -9.44 8.86 -12.14
N PHE A 57 -8.14 8.59 -12.23
CA PHE A 57 -7.47 7.48 -11.58
C PHE A 57 -6.79 7.94 -10.29
N TYR A 58 -7.10 7.23 -9.20
CA TYR A 58 -6.60 7.50 -7.86
C TYR A 58 -6.05 6.19 -7.28
N PHE A 59 -4.82 6.21 -6.77
CA PHE A 59 -4.20 5.02 -6.16
C PHE A 59 -4.34 5.05 -4.63
N ALA A 60 -4.79 3.93 -4.07
CA ALA A 60 -4.93 3.74 -2.62
C ALA A 60 -4.43 2.35 -2.20
N GLY A 61 -3.81 2.29 -1.02
CA GLY A 61 -3.18 1.10 -0.48
C GLY A 61 -2.07 1.45 0.51
N ASP A 62 -1.58 0.48 1.26
CA ASP A 62 -0.47 0.67 2.21
C ASP A 62 0.80 1.21 1.51
N HIS A 63 1.05 0.76 0.28
CA HIS A 63 2.11 1.23 -0.61
C HIS A 63 1.91 2.68 -1.11
N CYS A 64 0.70 3.24 -1.00
CA CYS A 64 0.40 4.65 -1.29
C CYS A 64 0.50 5.53 -0.04
N SER A 65 1.20 5.07 1.01
CA SER A 65 1.38 5.77 2.27
C SER A 65 2.80 5.60 2.82
N HIS A 66 3.18 6.42 3.81
CA HIS A 66 4.40 6.21 4.60
C HIS A 66 4.24 5.12 5.69
N LEU A 67 3.05 4.54 5.83
CA LEU A 67 2.72 3.50 6.81
C LEU A 67 2.55 2.14 6.12
N ASN A 68 3.51 1.78 5.28
CA ASN A 68 3.52 0.50 4.57
C ASN A 68 3.49 -0.70 5.54
N ALA A 69 2.89 -1.83 5.14
CA ALA A 69 2.68 -3.02 5.97
C ALA A 69 1.72 -2.85 7.17
N TRP A 70 1.14 -1.66 7.33
CA TRP A 70 0.13 -1.37 8.34
C TRP A 70 -1.23 -1.09 7.69
N MET A 71 -2.28 -1.64 8.29
CA MET A 71 -3.67 -1.35 7.88
C MET A 71 -3.96 0.16 7.90
N GLU A 72 -3.37 0.89 8.84
CA GLU A 72 -3.48 2.34 8.93
C GLU A 72 -3.03 3.05 7.65
N GLY A 73 -1.96 2.59 7.00
CA GLY A 73 -1.50 3.17 5.74
C GLY A 73 -2.49 3.01 4.58
N ALA A 74 -3.13 1.85 4.49
CA ALA A 74 -4.17 1.60 3.50
C ALA A 74 -5.41 2.47 3.76
N ILE A 75 -5.84 2.58 5.01
CA ILE A 75 -6.99 3.41 5.40
C ILE A 75 -6.69 4.89 5.15
N PHE A 76 -5.51 5.36 5.56
CA PHE A 76 -5.09 6.75 5.40
C PHE A 76 -5.05 7.18 3.92
N SER A 77 -4.45 6.38 3.05
CA SER A 77 -4.41 6.66 1.60
C SER A 77 -5.80 6.62 0.96
N ALA A 78 -6.69 5.72 1.41
CA ALA A 78 -8.08 5.67 0.95
C ALA A 78 -8.85 6.95 1.34
N HIS A 79 -8.74 7.41 2.59
CA HIS A 79 -9.37 8.66 3.04
C HIS A 79 -8.91 9.86 2.19
N ARG A 80 -7.60 9.93 1.92
CA ARG A 80 -7.04 10.95 1.02
C ARG A 80 -7.66 10.89 -0.38
N CYS A 81 -7.79 9.70 -0.97
CA CYS A 81 -8.39 9.55 -2.30
C CYS A 81 -9.86 9.98 -2.32
N VAL A 82 -10.64 9.57 -1.31
CA VAL A 82 -12.05 10.00 -1.16
C VAL A 82 -12.16 11.52 -1.09
N GLN A 83 -11.28 12.18 -0.33
CA GLN A 83 -11.25 13.64 -0.26
C GLN A 83 -10.95 14.28 -1.63
N MET A 84 -9.95 13.79 -2.35
CA MET A 84 -9.61 14.33 -3.69
C MET A 84 -10.75 14.16 -4.71
N ILE A 85 -11.48 13.04 -4.65
CA ILE A 85 -12.67 12.80 -5.47
C ILE A 85 -13.80 13.76 -5.09
N ALA A 86 -14.06 13.94 -3.79
CA ALA A 86 -15.06 14.87 -3.29
C ALA A 86 -14.75 16.31 -3.72
N ASP A 87 -13.48 16.73 -3.64
CA ASP A 87 -13.04 18.07 -4.06
C ASP A 87 -13.22 18.27 -5.57
N ARG A 88 -12.88 17.27 -6.39
CA ARG A 88 -13.06 17.32 -7.84
C ARG A 88 -14.54 17.44 -8.23
N THR A 89 -15.39 16.62 -7.63
CA THR A 89 -16.84 16.63 -7.92
C THR A 89 -17.52 17.88 -7.38
N GLY A 90 -17.10 18.37 -6.22
CA GLY A 90 -17.55 19.65 -5.65
C GLY A 90 -17.19 20.84 -6.54
N LYS A 91 -15.95 20.91 -7.04
CA LYS A 91 -15.53 21.93 -8.02
C LYS A 91 -16.32 21.84 -9.33
N GLY A 92 -16.57 20.62 -9.83
CA GLY A 92 -17.41 20.41 -11.01
C GLY A 92 -18.86 20.87 -10.83
N ARG A 93 -19.42 20.68 -9.63
CA ARG A 93 -20.78 21.13 -9.28
C ARG A 93 -20.90 22.66 -9.21
N VAL A 94 -19.84 23.37 -8.83
CA VAL A 94 -19.82 24.85 -8.83
C VAL A 94 -19.67 25.39 -10.25
N ALA A 95 -18.79 24.80 -11.07
CA ALA A 95 -18.57 25.22 -12.45
C ALA A 95 -19.78 25.04 -13.38
N GLY A 96 -20.65 24.05 -13.11
CA GLY A 96 -21.88 23.82 -13.88
C GLY A 96 -23.12 24.59 -13.39
N ARG A 97 -22.96 25.54 -12.47
CA ARG A 97 -24.07 26.29 -11.83
C ARG A 97 -24.05 27.80 -12.13
N ILE A 98 -23.27 28.20 -13.12
CA ILE A 98 -23.17 29.53 -13.74
C ILE A 98 -23.57 29.40 -15.21
#